data_AF-A0ABD5S208-F1
#
_entry.id   AF-A0ABD5S208-F1
#
_cell.length_a   1.000
_cell.length_b   1.000
_cell.length_c   1.000
_cell.angle_alpha   90.00
_cell.angle_beta   90.00
_cell.angle_gamma   90.00
#
_symmetry.space_group_name_H-M   'P 1'
#
loop_
_entity.id
_entity.type
_entity.pdbx_description
1 polymer ?
#
loop_
_entity_poly.entity_id
_entity_poly.type
_entity_poly.pdbx_seq_one_letter_code
_entity_poly.pdbx_strand_id
1 'polypeptide(L)'
;YELDPEAALEAIERVESSGRDVVGFYHSHPRGPLEPSATDRARATWPGYVYCIVVPGGESGTSSEGVRAWRWTGEAFESLDVEVPND
;
A
#
# COMPACT_ATOMS: atom_id res chain seq x y z
N TYR A 1 6.04 3.06 8.33
CA TYR A 1 4.87 3.77 8.89
C TYR A 1 4.28 2.94 10.02
N GLU A 2 3.38 3.50 10.80
CA GLU A 2 2.62 2.79 11.83
C GLU A 2 1.15 3.17 11.67
N LEU A 3 0.27 2.17 11.74
CA LEU A 3 -1.17 2.40 11.73
C LEU A 3 -1.63 2.40 13.18
N ASP A 4 -2.36 3.44 13.56
CA ASP A 4 -3.10 3.43 14.82
C ASP A 4 -4.15 2.30 14.76
N PRO A 5 -4.14 1.34 15.69
CA PRO A 5 -5.05 0.19 15.63
C PRO A 5 -6.53 0.56 15.70
N GLU A 6 -6.89 1.60 16.46
CA GLU A 6 -8.28 2.04 16.62
C GLU A 6 -8.76 2.73 15.34
N ALA A 7 -7.94 3.63 14.78
CA ALA A 7 -8.25 4.27 13.51
C ALA A 7 -8.32 3.27 12.34
N ALA A 8 -7.46 2.24 12.35
CA ALA A 8 -7.49 1.19 11.34
C ALA A 8 -8.78 0.35 11.43
N LEU A 9 -9.21 -0.01 12.65
CA LEU A 9 -10.46 -0.73 12.87
C LEU A 9 -11.66 0.10 12.42
N GLU A 10 -11.75 1.36 12.83
CA GLU A 10 -12.84 2.27 12.43
C GLU A 10 -12.94 2.41 10.90
N ALA A 11 -11.78 2.53 10.23
CA ALA A 11 -11.73 2.61 8.77
C ALA A 11 -12.25 1.32 8.10
N ILE A 12 -11.90 0.15 8.64
CA ILE A 12 -12.39 -1.15 8.14
C ILE A 12 -13.90 -1.25 8.33
N GLU A 13 -14.41 -1.03 9.54
CA GLU A 13 -15.84 -1.09 9.85
C GLU A 13 -16.66 -0.13 8.98
N ARG A 14 -16.14 1.07 8.75
CA ARG A 14 -16.77 2.05 7.87
C ARG A 14 -16.88 1.54 6.43
N VAL A 15 -15.82 0.95 5.87
CA VAL A 15 -15.84 0.40 4.51
C VAL A 15 -16.84 -0.76 4.42
N GLU A 16 -16.80 -1.69 5.37
CA GLU A 16 -17.71 -2.84 5.42
C GLU A 16 -19.17 -2.42 5.56
N SER A 17 -19.47 -1.41 6.40
CA SER A 17 -20.83 -0.88 6.57
C SER A 17 -21.41 -0.28 5.28
N SER A 18 -20.56 0.09 4.33
CA SER A 18 -20.96 0.58 3.01
C SER A 18 -21.16 -0.53 1.98
N GLY A 19 -21.06 -1.80 2.38
CA GLY A 19 -21.18 -2.97 1.50
C GLY A 19 -19.97 -3.13 0.57
N ARG A 20 -18.79 -2.62 0.98
CA ARG A 20 -17.54 -2.68 0.23
C ARG A 20 -16.50 -3.44 1.04
N ASP A 21 -15.50 -3.98 0.35
CA ASP A 21 -14.40 -4.70 0.98
C ASP A 21 -13.14 -3.85 1.07
N VAL A 22 -12.42 -3.97 2.18
CA VAL A 22 -11.05 -3.47 2.27
C VAL A 22 -10.14 -4.43 1.51
N VAL A 23 -9.49 -3.93 0.46
CA VAL A 23 -8.61 -4.74 -0.41
C VAL A 23 -7.12 -4.57 -0.10
N GLY A 24 -6.76 -3.63 0.77
CA GLY A 24 -5.37 -3.26 0.98
C GLY A 24 -5.14 -1.97 1.74
N PHE A 25 -3.86 -1.59 1.79
CA PHE A 25 -3.33 -0.42 2.49
C PHE A 25 -2.42 0.36 1.54
N TYR A 26 -2.20 1.64 1.84
CA TYR A 26 -1.18 2.42 1.15
C TYR A 26 -0.32 3.20 2.15
N HIS A 27 0.93 3.43 1.79
CA HIS A 27 1.82 4.34 2.52
C HIS A 27 2.85 4.97 1.57
N SER A 28 3.48 6.04 2.03
CA SER A 28 4.50 6.73 1.23
C SER A 28 5.92 6.34 1.64
N HIS A 29 6.82 6.29 0.66
CA HIS A 29 8.27 6.33 0.85
C HIS A 29 8.82 7.66 0.32
N PRO A 30 8.74 8.77 1.08
CA PRO A 30 8.98 10.12 0.54
C PRO A 30 10.35 10.35 -0.11
N ARG A 31 11.36 9.56 0.27
CA ARG A 31 12.72 9.59 -0.30
C ARG A 31 13.27 8.17 -0.55
N GLY A 32 12.38 7.18 -0.59
CA GLY A 32 12.74 5.77 -0.61
C GLY A 32 12.34 5.08 -1.91
N PRO A 33 12.64 3.78 -2.03
CA PRO A 33 12.29 2.97 -3.20
C PRO A 33 10.77 2.75 -3.29
N LEU A 34 10.28 2.33 -4.47
CA LEU A 34 8.89 1.87 -4.67
C LEU A 34 8.67 0.43 -4.23
N GLU A 35 9.76 -0.28 -3.93
CA GLU A 35 9.77 -1.62 -3.38
C GLU A 35 9.47 -1.62 -1.86
N PRO A 36 8.85 -2.68 -1.33
CA PRO A 36 8.68 -2.86 0.11
C PRO A 36 10.04 -2.79 0.79
N SER A 37 10.12 -2.08 1.91
CA SER A 37 11.29 -2.06 2.78
C SER A 37 11.38 -3.34 3.61
N ALA A 38 12.48 -3.52 4.34
CA ALA A 38 12.57 -4.60 5.33
C ALA A 38 11.50 -4.47 6.43
N THR A 39 11.14 -3.23 6.80
CA THR A 39 10.10 -2.97 7.80
C THR A 39 8.71 -3.33 7.27
N ASP A 40 8.42 -3.03 6.00
CA ASP A 40 7.12 -3.40 5.40
C ASP A 40 6.96 -4.91 5.36
N ARG A 41 8.01 -5.65 4.97
CA ARG A 41 8.02 -7.13 4.99
C ARG A 41 7.79 -7.70 6.38
N ALA A 42 8.40 -7.10 7.41
CA ALA A 42 8.26 -7.57 8.78
C ALA A 42 6.89 -7.26 9.39
N ARG A 43 6.16 -6.26 8.87
CA ARG A 43 4.86 -5.82 9.40
C ARG A 43 3.66 -6.28 8.56
N ALA A 44 3.88 -6.81 7.36
CA ALA A 44 2.82 -7.34 6.52
C ALA A 44 2.15 -8.56 7.17
N THR A 45 0.87 -8.42 7.49
CA THR A 45 0.16 -9.41 8.33
C THR A 45 -1.01 -10.08 7.61
N TRP A 46 -1.56 -9.47 6.56
CA TRP A 46 -2.81 -9.91 5.92
C TRP A 46 -2.58 -10.52 4.53
N PRO A 47 -2.53 -11.86 4.38
CA PRO A 47 -2.39 -12.51 3.09
C PRO A 47 -3.52 -12.14 2.13
N GLY A 48 -3.20 -11.97 0.85
CA GLY A 48 -4.13 -11.60 -0.21
C GLY A 48 -4.32 -10.08 -0.37
N TYR A 49 -4.02 -9.29 0.66
CA TYR A 49 -4.18 -7.83 0.64
C TYR A 49 -3.09 -7.14 -0.17
N VAL A 50 -3.46 -6.00 -0.76
CA VAL A 50 -2.57 -5.15 -1.56
C VAL A 50 -1.92 -4.09 -0.67
N TYR A 51 -0.62 -3.86 -0.86
CA TYR A 51 0.14 -2.80 -0.22
C TYR A 51 0.67 -1.89 -1.32
N CYS A 52 0.12 -0.67 -1.39
CA CYS A 52 0.52 0.35 -2.35
C CYS A 52 1.59 1.25 -1.74
N ILE A 53 2.73 1.35 -2.41
CA ILE A 53 3.83 2.24 -2.02
C ILE A 53 3.85 3.42 -2.97
N VAL A 54 3.78 4.62 -2.39
CA VAL A 54 3.77 5.88 -3.12
C VAL A 54 5.07 6.63 -2.86
N VAL A 55 5.82 6.94 -3.92
CA VAL A 55 6.93 7.89 -3.84
C VAL A 55 6.44 9.19 -4.49
N PRO A 56 6.16 10.24 -3.69
CA PRO A 56 5.66 11.49 -4.22
C PRO A 56 6.70 12.15 -5.12
N GLY A 57 6.21 12.83 -6.16
CA GLY A 57 7.04 13.65 -7.03
C GLY A 57 7.66 14.84 -6.28
N GLY A 58 8.96 15.09 -6.47
CA GLY A 58 9.64 16.33 -6.10
C GLY A 58 9.93 17.19 -7.32
N GLU A 59 10.36 18.44 -7.12
CA GLU A 59 10.66 19.39 -8.21
C GLU A 59 11.78 18.93 -9.17
N SER A 60 12.48 17.83 -8.86
CA SER A 60 13.66 17.36 -9.57
C SER A 60 13.50 16.04 -10.33
N GLY A 61 12.30 15.47 -10.45
CA GLY A 61 12.06 14.36 -11.39
C GLY A 61 12.97 13.16 -11.18
N THR A 62 13.00 12.60 -9.96
CA THR A 62 13.83 11.40 -9.69
C THR A 62 13.12 10.15 -10.22
N SER A 63 13.87 9.24 -10.84
CA SER A 63 13.37 7.99 -11.46
C SER A 63 12.60 7.02 -10.54
N SER A 64 12.45 7.37 -9.26
CA SER A 64 11.78 6.58 -8.23
C SER A 64 10.37 7.07 -7.91
N GLU A 65 9.90 8.16 -8.52
CA GLU A 65 8.56 8.72 -8.30
C GLU A 65 7.48 7.81 -8.89
N GLY A 66 6.34 7.68 -8.21
CA GLY A 66 5.18 6.95 -8.71
C GLY A 66 4.46 6.11 -7.67
N VAL A 67 3.65 5.16 -8.17
CA VAL A 67 2.89 4.19 -7.37
C VAL A 67 3.27 2.78 -7.83
N ARG A 68 3.53 1.88 -6.88
CA ARG A 68 3.62 0.43 -7.11
C ARG A 68 2.73 -0.30 -6.12
N ALA A 69 2.09 -1.37 -6.58
CA ALA A 69 1.24 -2.23 -5.77
C ALA A 69 1.90 -3.59 -5.59
N TRP A 70 1.73 -4.16 -4.40
CA TRP A 70 2.30 -5.44 -4.03
C TRP A 70 1.26 -6.28 -3.31
N ARG A 71 1.05 -7.54 -3.72
CA ARG A 71 0.22 -8.50 -2.97
C ARG A 71 1.09 -9.22 -1.95
N TRP A 72 0.64 -9.23 -0.69
CA TRP A 72 1.26 -10.08 0.33
C TRP A 72 0.73 -11.51 0.24
N THR A 73 1.61 -12.50 0.09
CA THR A 73 1.20 -13.92 -0.01
C THR A 73 1.09 -14.62 1.35
N GLY A 74 1.55 -13.98 2.43
CA GLY A 74 1.86 -14.63 3.71
C GLY A 74 3.34 -14.92 3.88
N GLU A 75 4.12 -14.90 2.80
CA GLU A 75 5.56 -15.19 2.79
C GLU A 75 6.38 -14.10 2.07
N ALA A 76 5.84 -13.57 0.97
CA ALA A 76 6.52 -12.61 0.12
C ALA A 76 5.56 -11.56 -0.43
N PHE A 77 6.14 -10.46 -0.93
CA PHE A 77 5.44 -9.49 -1.74
C PHE A 77 5.61 -9.84 -3.22
N GLU A 78 4.49 -9.99 -3.92
CA GLU A 78 4.43 -10.15 -5.36
C GLU A 78 4.00 -8.84 -6.01
N SER A 79 4.69 -8.40 -7.07
CA SER A 79 4.35 -7.16 -7.77
C SER A 79 3.01 -7.30 -8.51
N LEU A 80 2.19 -6.27 -8.44
CA LEU A 80 0.98 -6.12 -9.23
C LEU A 80 1.13 -4.97 -10.23
N ASP A 81 0.57 -5.16 -11.42
CA ASP A 81 0.39 -4.07 -12.38
C ASP A 81 -0.63 -3.07 -11.84
N VAL A 82 -0.36 -1.79 -12.07
CA VAL A 82 -1.22 -0.68 -11.66
C VAL A 82 -1.68 0.05 -12.91
N GLU A 83 -2.98 0.01 -13.16
CA GLU A 83 -3.62 0.70 -14.27
C GLU A 83 -4.64 1.69 -13.71
N VAL A 84 -4.64 2.92 -14.24
CA VAL A 84 -5.70 3.89 -13.98
C VAL A 84 -6.71 3.75 -15.12
N PRO A 85 -7.94 3.29 -14.86
CA PRO A 85 -8.96 3.20 -15.90
C PRO A 85 -9.19 4.59 -16.51
N ASN A 86 -9.28 4.65 -17.84
CA ASN A 86 -9.84 5.83 -18.50
C ASN A 86 -11.37 5.70 -18.42
N ASP A 87 -12.02 6.58 -17.67
CA ASP A 87 -13.46 6.81 -17.72
C ASP A 87 -13.90 7.49 -19.03
#